data_AF-A0A5C6FLV7-F1
#
_entry.id   AF-A0A5C6FLV7-F1
#
_cell.length_a   1.000
_cell.length_b   1.000
_cell.length_c   1.000
_cell.angle_alpha   90.00
_cell.angle_beta   90.00
_cell.angle_gamma   90.00
#
_symmetry.space_group_name_H-M   'P 1'
#
loop_
_entity.id
_entity.type
_entity.pdbx_description
1 polymer ?
#
loop_
_entity_poly.entity_id
_entity_poly.type
_entity_poly.pdbx_seq_one_letter_code
_entity_poly.pdbx_strand_id
1 'polypeptide(L)'
;MENHSETNSFVDTLLFGINFAVATLFFIACVIAIATADNPFEFLGGVFMLLPVLGYAIAEWLCWYRREYWLRRPMGILNLLLAAFFVFAGVTNVGEVVLADDPVDPMFFVIFGLGFVVISAYLGSCGWRRIHLPTSATDRTSPLNDR
;
A
#
# COMPACT_ATOMS: atom_id res chain seq x y z
N MET A 1 14.46 15.46 27.04
CA MET A 1 14.49 14.23 26.20
C MET A 1 13.09 13.82 25.72
N GLU A 2 12.11 14.74 25.63
CA GLU A 2 10.73 14.43 25.21
C GLU A 2 10.44 14.58 23.71
N ASN A 3 11.28 15.29 22.94
CA ASN A 3 10.96 15.61 21.54
C ASN A 3 10.99 14.41 20.55
N HIS A 4 11.61 13.29 20.92
CA HIS A 4 11.70 12.12 20.03
C HIS A 4 10.43 11.26 19.98
N SER A 5 9.56 11.29 21.00
CA SER A 5 8.33 10.48 20.98
C SER A 5 7.24 11.13 20.11
N GLU A 6 7.10 12.46 20.17
CA GLU A 6 6.08 13.19 19.43
C GLU A 6 6.29 13.15 17.92
N THR A 7 7.55 13.29 17.48
CA THR A 7 7.91 13.27 16.05
C THR A 7 7.54 11.94 15.40
N ASN A 8 7.72 10.81 16.10
CA ASN A 8 7.37 9.49 15.58
C ASN A 8 5.85 9.29 15.47
N SER A 9 5.07 9.82 16.42
CA SER A 9 3.60 9.76 16.38
C SER A 9 3.01 10.56 15.21
N PHE A 10 3.58 11.73 14.92
CA PHE A 10 3.12 12.56 13.80
C PHE A 10 3.38 11.86 12.46
N VAL A 11 4.60 11.35 12.25
CA VAL A 11 4.95 10.70 10.99
C VAL A 11 4.14 9.42 10.77
N ASP A 12 3.90 8.62 11.82
CA ASP A 12 3.07 7.42 11.70
C ASP A 12 1.60 7.76 11.35
N THR A 13 1.08 8.88 11.86
CA THR A 13 -0.27 9.39 11.52
C THR A 13 -0.33 9.90 10.08
N LEU A 14 0.71 10.59 9.61
CA LEU A 14 0.80 11.04 8.22
C LEU A 14 0.83 9.86 7.25
N LEU A 15 1.66 8.85 7.53
CA LEU A 15 1.76 7.64 6.71
C LEU A 15 0.43 6.86 6.68
N PHE A 16 -0.27 6.78 7.82
CA PHE A 16 -1.63 6.24 7.88
C PHE A 16 -2.57 7.02 6.96
N GLY A 17 -2.60 8.35 7.09
CA GLY A 17 -3.47 9.21 6.30
C GLY A 17 -3.25 9.02 4.80
N ILE A 18 -1.99 8.95 4.37
CA ILE A 18 -1.65 8.74 2.96
C ILE A 18 -2.05 7.33 2.50
N ASN A 19 -1.71 6.26 3.24
CA ASN A 19 -2.09 4.89 2.87
C ASN A 19 -3.61 4.72 2.79
N PHE A 20 -4.34 5.29 3.76
CA PHE A 20 -5.79 5.22 3.81
C PHE A 20 -6.44 6.00 2.66
N ALA A 21 -5.94 7.20 2.35
CA ALA A 21 -6.40 7.99 1.22
C ALA A 21 -6.15 7.26 -0.11
N VAL A 22 -4.95 6.71 -0.31
CA VAL A 22 -4.61 5.92 -1.50
C VAL A 22 -5.52 4.70 -1.61
N ALA A 23 -5.71 3.93 -0.54
CA ALA A 23 -6.61 2.77 -0.55
C ALA A 23 -8.06 3.17 -0.88
N THR A 24 -8.52 4.31 -0.39
CA THR A 24 -9.86 4.84 -0.69
C THR A 24 -9.98 5.26 -2.15
N LEU A 25 -8.95 5.89 -2.73
CA LEU A 25 -8.91 6.21 -4.17
C LEU A 25 -8.93 4.95 -5.03
N PHE A 26 -8.16 3.92 -4.66
CA PHE A 26 -8.21 2.62 -5.34
C PHE A 26 -9.59 1.96 -5.21
N PHE A 27 -10.23 2.06 -4.05
CA PHE A 27 -11.58 1.54 -3.84
C PHE A 27 -12.59 2.21 -4.77
N ILE A 28 -12.57 3.55 -4.84
CA ILE A 28 -13.42 4.33 -5.75
C ILE A 28 -13.13 3.93 -7.20
N ALA A 29 -11.86 3.80 -7.59
CA ALA A 29 -11.48 3.36 -8.93
C ALA A 29 -12.03 1.95 -9.26
N CYS A 30 -11.99 1.01 -8.31
CA CYS A 30 -12.58 -0.32 -8.49
C CYS A 30 -14.10 -0.24 -8.67
N VAL A 31 -14.80 0.59 -7.88
CA VAL A 31 -16.25 0.79 -8.02
C VAL A 31 -16.60 1.40 -9.37
N ILE A 32 -15.84 2.40 -9.83
CA ILE A 32 -16.02 2.99 -11.16
C ILE A 32 -15.80 1.94 -12.24
N ALA A 33 -14.68 1.20 -12.19
CA ALA A 33 -14.38 0.16 -13.16
C ALA A 33 -15.48 -0.92 -13.24
N ILE A 34 -16.08 -1.30 -12.11
CA ILE A 34 -17.23 -2.23 -12.06
C ILE A 34 -18.47 -1.58 -12.70
N ALA A 35 -18.75 -0.31 -12.37
CA ALA A 35 -19.95 0.39 -12.81
C ALA A 35 -19.94 0.76 -14.30
N THR A 36 -18.75 0.98 -14.87
CA THR A 36 -18.54 1.38 -16.27
C THR A 36 -17.95 0.25 -17.11
N ALA A 37 -17.97 -1.00 -16.63
CA ALA A 37 -17.38 -2.12 -17.35
C ALA A 37 -18.14 -2.41 -18.65
N ASP A 38 -17.47 -2.20 -19.78
CA ASP A 38 -18.02 -2.51 -21.11
C ASP A 38 -17.70 -3.96 -21.54
N ASN A 39 -16.78 -4.62 -20.82
CA ASN A 39 -16.39 -6.00 -21.06
C ASN A 39 -16.25 -6.79 -19.73
N PRO A 40 -16.37 -8.13 -19.78
CA PRO A 40 -16.33 -8.96 -18.58
C PRO A 40 -14.97 -8.95 -17.87
N PHE A 41 -13.87 -8.63 -18.58
CA PHE A 41 -12.54 -8.60 -17.99
C PHE A 41 -12.33 -7.38 -17.09
N GLU A 42 -12.82 -6.20 -17.49
CA GLU A 42 -12.85 -5.00 -16.66
C GLU A 42 -13.68 -5.20 -15.39
N PHE A 43 -14.87 -5.78 -15.55
CA PHE A 43 -15.74 -6.10 -14.42
C PHE A 43 -15.05 -7.06 -13.43
N LEU A 44 -14.50 -8.16 -13.94
CA LEU A 44 -13.79 -9.14 -13.11
C LEU A 44 -12.57 -8.51 -12.43
N GLY A 45 -11.79 -7.71 -13.16
CA GLY A 45 -10.64 -6.98 -12.61
C GLY A 45 -11.05 -6.08 -11.45
N GLY A 46 -12.12 -5.29 -11.62
CA GLY A 46 -12.67 -4.44 -10.57
C GLY A 46 -13.14 -5.23 -9.36
N VAL A 47 -13.90 -6.33 -9.55
CA VAL A 47 -14.39 -7.18 -8.45
C VAL A 47 -13.24 -7.86 -7.70
N PHE A 48 -12.25 -8.40 -8.41
CA PHE A 48 -11.10 -9.06 -7.80
C PHE A 48 -10.20 -8.08 -7.03
N MET A 49 -10.12 -6.82 -7.46
CA MET A 49 -9.34 -5.78 -6.77
C MET A 49 -10.11 -5.11 -5.62
N LEU A 50 -11.44 -5.10 -5.66
CA LEU A 50 -12.27 -4.48 -4.62
C LEU A 50 -12.01 -5.10 -3.24
N LEU A 51 -12.03 -6.43 -3.15
CA LEU A 51 -11.88 -7.16 -1.89
C LEU A 51 -10.50 -6.93 -1.22
N PRO A 52 -9.35 -7.09 -1.90
CA PRO A 52 -8.05 -6.84 -1.30
C PRO A 52 -7.85 -5.36 -0.94
N VAL A 53 -8.35 -4.42 -1.75
CA VAL A 53 -8.27 -2.98 -1.43
C VAL A 53 -9.09 -2.64 -0.18
N LEU A 54 -10.33 -3.17 -0.08
CA LEU A 54 -11.17 -2.98 1.09
C LEU A 54 -10.55 -3.63 2.34
N GLY A 55 -10.05 -4.86 2.21
CA GLY A 55 -9.36 -5.56 3.29
C GLY A 55 -8.14 -4.80 3.79
N TYR A 56 -7.35 -4.24 2.87
CA TYR A 56 -6.21 -3.38 3.20
C TYR A 56 -6.66 -2.10 3.94
N ALA A 57 -7.68 -1.40 3.44
CA ALA A 57 -8.19 -0.19 4.07
C ALA A 57 -8.70 -0.45 5.50
N ILE A 58 -9.42 -1.57 5.71
CA ILE A 58 -9.90 -2.00 7.03
C ILE A 58 -8.72 -2.35 7.94
N ALA A 59 -7.73 -3.11 7.46
CA ALA A 59 -6.56 -3.47 8.26
C ALA A 59 -5.73 -2.24 8.66
N GLU A 60 -5.61 -1.27 7.77
CA GLU A 60 -4.89 0.00 8.02
C GLU A 60 -5.66 0.84 9.05
N TRP A 61 -6.98 0.93 8.93
CA TRP A 61 -7.86 1.55 9.91
C TRP A 61 -7.75 0.89 11.29
N LEU A 62 -7.82 -0.44 11.36
CA LEU A 62 -7.69 -1.20 12.61
C LEU A 62 -6.30 -1.02 13.24
N CYS A 63 -5.24 -1.05 12.42
CA CYS A 63 -3.87 -0.83 12.89
C CYS A 63 -3.71 0.55 13.53
N TRP A 64 -4.33 1.59 12.96
CA TRP A 64 -4.30 2.94 13.52
C TRP A 64 -5.20 3.08 14.75
N TYR A 65 -6.45 2.62 14.67
CA TYR A 65 -7.45 2.75 15.74
C TYR A 65 -7.06 1.97 17.00
N ARG A 66 -6.62 0.72 16.85
CA ARG A 66 -6.27 -0.14 18.00
C ARG A 66 -4.84 0.03 18.49
N ARG A 67 -4.00 0.74 17.73
CA ARG A 67 -2.54 0.86 17.97
C ARG A 67 -1.86 -0.51 18.20
N GLU A 68 -2.36 -1.55 17.55
CA GLU A 68 -1.91 -2.93 17.75
C GLU A 68 -0.60 -3.20 16.98
N TYR A 69 0.50 -3.43 17.71
CA TYR A 69 1.84 -3.57 17.12
C TYR A 69 2.03 -4.83 16.26
N TRP A 70 1.24 -5.89 16.49
CA TRP A 70 1.38 -7.15 15.75
C TRP A 70 0.93 -7.03 14.28
N LEU A 71 0.00 -6.12 13.97
CA LEU A 71 -0.48 -5.87 12.60
C LEU A 71 0.51 -5.04 11.76
N ARG A 72 1.44 -4.33 12.39
CA ARG A 72 2.43 -3.48 11.67
C ARG A 72 3.30 -4.28 10.70
N ARG A 73 3.78 -5.45 11.12
CA ARG A 73 4.66 -6.30 10.29
C ARG A 73 3.93 -6.88 9.07
N PRO A 74 2.77 -7.55 9.21
CA PRO A 74 1.97 -7.99 8.06
C PRO A 74 1.66 -6.86 7.09
N MET A 75 1.25 -5.68 7.57
CA MET A 75 0.97 -4.53 6.70
C MET A 75 2.23 -4.01 6.01
N GLY A 76 3.40 -4.07 6.67
CA GLY A 76 4.68 -3.77 6.06
C GLY A 76 5.03 -4.72 4.91
N ILE A 77 4.81 -6.02 5.10
CA ILE A 77 5.01 -7.05 4.07
C ILE A 77 4.04 -6.82 2.90
N LEU A 78 2.76 -6.55 3.18
CA LEU A 78 1.78 -6.24 2.14
C LEU A 78 2.18 -5.02 1.31
N ASN A 79 2.68 -3.95 1.96
CA ASN A 79 3.21 -2.78 1.24
C ASN A 79 4.39 -3.13 0.33
N LEU A 80 5.32 -3.98 0.78
CA LEU A 80 6.43 -4.43 -0.05
C LEU A 80 5.98 -5.30 -1.23
N LEU A 81 5.03 -6.22 -1.00
CA LEU A 81 4.46 -7.04 -2.06
C LEU A 81 3.73 -6.19 -3.10
N LEU A 82 2.94 -5.21 -2.65
CA LEU A 82 2.31 -4.25 -3.54
C LEU A 82 3.36 -3.44 -4.30
N ALA A 83 4.40 -2.94 -3.65
CA ALA A 83 5.49 -2.22 -4.33
C ALA A 83 6.13 -3.08 -5.43
N ALA A 84 6.44 -4.35 -5.15
CA ALA A 84 6.99 -5.27 -6.13
C ALA A 84 6.01 -5.53 -7.29
N PHE A 85 4.72 -5.66 -6.98
CA PHE A 85 3.67 -5.82 -7.99
C PHE A 85 3.53 -4.58 -8.89
N PHE A 86 3.57 -3.37 -8.33
CA PHE A 86 3.55 -2.12 -9.10
C PHE A 86 4.80 -1.98 -9.98
N VAL A 87 5.99 -2.32 -9.48
CA VAL A 87 7.20 -2.33 -10.31
C VAL A 87 7.04 -3.32 -11.47
N PHE A 88 6.58 -4.54 -11.19
CA PHE A 88 6.34 -5.54 -12.23
C PHE A 88 5.33 -5.04 -13.27
N ALA A 89 4.17 -4.54 -12.83
CA ALA A 89 3.15 -4.00 -13.70
C ALA A 89 3.66 -2.81 -14.53
N GLY A 90 4.44 -1.92 -13.94
CA GLY A 90 5.07 -0.81 -14.66
C GLY A 90 6.01 -1.30 -15.76
N VAL A 91 6.87 -2.29 -15.46
CA VAL A 91 7.81 -2.88 -16.43
C VAL A 91 7.07 -3.60 -17.55
N THR A 92 6.03 -4.37 -17.25
CA THR A 92 5.27 -5.10 -18.28
C THR A 92 4.51 -4.14 -19.19
N ASN A 93 3.82 -3.12 -18.64
CA ASN A 93 3.10 -2.14 -19.45
C ASN A 93 4.06 -1.32 -20.33
N VAL A 94 5.19 -0.87 -19.78
CA VAL A 94 6.23 -0.17 -20.57
C VAL A 94 6.80 -1.10 -21.65
N GLY A 95 7.05 -2.37 -21.32
CA GLY A 95 7.54 -3.37 -22.27
C GLY A 95 6.57 -3.60 -23.43
N GLU A 96 5.28 -3.73 -23.16
CA GLU A 96 4.24 -3.86 -24.18
C GLU A 96 4.19 -2.64 -25.10
N VAL A 97 4.24 -1.44 -24.52
CA VAL A 97 4.21 -0.18 -25.27
C VAL A 97 5.47 0.01 -26.13
N VAL A 98 6.64 -0.40 -25.66
CA VAL A 98 7.90 -0.33 -26.42
C VAL A 98 7.93 -1.34 -27.58
N LEU A 99 7.23 -2.46 -27.46
CA LEU A 99 7.14 -3.49 -28.49
C LEU A 99 6.00 -3.25 -29.49
N ALA A 100 5.10 -2.30 -29.21
CA ALA A 100 4.04 -1.93 -30.14
C ALA A 100 4.61 -1.12 -31.31
N ASP A 101 4.11 -1.38 -32.52
CA ASP A 101 4.50 -0.65 -33.74
C ASP A 101 3.88 0.77 -33.80
N ASP A 102 2.99 1.10 -32.87
CA ASP A 102 2.28 2.37 -32.82
C ASP A 102 3.14 3.51 -32.24
N PRO A 103 2.99 4.75 -32.73
CA PRO A 103 3.72 5.89 -32.19
C PRO A 103 3.29 6.15 -30.74
N VAL A 104 4.26 6.06 -29.82
CA VAL A 104 4.02 6.27 -28.39
C VAL A 104 4.12 7.75 -28.03
N ASP A 105 3.09 8.27 -27.35
CA ASP A 105 3.13 9.62 -26.78
C ASP A 105 4.16 9.70 -25.64
N PRO A 106 5.18 10.58 -25.70
CA PRO A 106 6.12 10.77 -24.60
C PRO A 106 5.45 11.12 -23.26
N MET A 107 4.28 11.77 -23.27
CA MET A 107 3.53 12.07 -22.04
C MET A 107 3.04 10.81 -21.33
N PHE A 108 2.83 9.70 -22.05
CA PHE A 108 2.52 8.41 -21.44
C PHE A 108 3.63 8.00 -20.47
N PHE A 109 4.90 8.01 -20.89
CA PHE A 109 6.02 7.62 -20.02
C PHE A 109 6.16 8.54 -18.81
N VAL A 110 5.89 9.83 -18.98
CA VAL A 110 5.94 10.78 -17.86
C VAL A 110 4.84 10.48 -16.87
N ILE A 111 3.58 10.35 -17.29
CA ILE A 111 2.45 10.18 -16.37
C ILE A 111 2.45 8.77 -15.77
N PHE A 112 2.47 7.75 -16.63
CA PHE A 112 2.43 6.35 -16.20
C PHE A 112 3.72 5.94 -15.49
N GLY A 113 4.88 6.18 -16.13
CA GLY A 113 6.17 5.78 -15.57
C GLY A 113 6.45 6.46 -14.22
N LEU A 114 6.25 7.78 -14.12
CA LEU A 114 6.45 8.49 -12.86
C LEU A 114 5.43 8.03 -11.81
N GLY A 115 4.17 7.82 -12.18
CA GLY A 115 3.15 7.32 -11.27
C GLY A 115 3.53 5.98 -10.64
N PHE A 116 3.94 5.00 -11.45
CA PHE A 116 4.39 3.70 -10.99
C PHE A 116 5.64 3.79 -10.10
N VAL A 117 6.63 4.61 -10.48
CA VAL A 117 7.86 4.80 -9.68
C VAL A 117 7.55 5.44 -8.33
N VAL A 118 6.75 6.51 -8.30
CA VAL A 118 6.39 7.23 -7.06
C VAL A 118 5.61 6.32 -6.13
N ILE A 119 4.59 5.61 -6.63
CA ILE A 119 3.78 4.69 -5.81
C ILE A 119 4.64 3.54 -5.28
N SER A 120 5.48 2.93 -6.13
CA SER A 120 6.34 1.82 -5.72
C SER A 120 7.39 2.24 -4.69
N ALA A 121 8.04 3.39 -4.88
CA ALA A 121 9.02 3.93 -3.95
C ALA A 121 8.36 4.28 -2.60
N TYR A 122 7.17 4.89 -2.65
CA TYR A 122 6.38 5.20 -1.45
C TYR A 122 6.02 3.93 -0.67
N LEU A 123 5.39 2.95 -1.32
CA LEU A 123 5.01 1.68 -0.70
C LEU A 123 6.23 0.91 -0.18
N GLY A 124 7.31 0.88 -0.98
CA GLY A 124 8.58 0.27 -0.62
C GLY A 124 9.18 0.88 0.64
N SER A 125 9.26 2.21 0.70
CA SER A 125 9.77 2.93 1.87
C SER A 125 8.91 2.71 3.13
N CYS A 126 7.58 2.73 2.98
CA CYS A 126 6.64 2.47 4.06
C CYS A 126 6.74 1.05 4.59
N GLY A 127 6.77 0.07 3.68
CA GLY A 127 6.89 -1.35 4.01
C GLY A 127 8.21 -1.66 4.69
N TRP A 128 9.32 -1.14 4.15
CA TRP A 128 10.65 -1.29 4.70
C TRP A 128 10.74 -0.76 6.14
N ARG A 129 10.25 0.46 6.37
CA ARG A 129 10.25 1.08 7.70
C ARG A 129 9.41 0.28 8.70
N ARG A 130 8.22 -0.22 8.30
CA ARG A 130 7.35 -1.02 9.16
C ARG A 130 7.99 -2.34 9.61
N ILE A 131 8.83 -2.94 8.78
CA ILE A 131 9.52 -4.20 9.09
C ILE A 131 10.75 -3.97 9.97
N HIS A 132 11.48 -2.87 9.76
CA HIS A 132 12.72 -2.57 10.48
C HIS A 132 12.53 -1.83 11.80
N LEU A 133 11.32 -1.30 12.07
CA LEU A 133 11.01 -0.77 13.38
C LEU A 133 11.08 -1.90 14.41
N PRO A 134 11.90 -1.76 15.48
CA PRO A 134 11.94 -2.75 16.54
C PRO A 134 10.52 -2.93 17.05
N THR A 135 10.00 -4.15 16.95
CA THR A 135 8.85 -4.53 17.75
C THR A 135 9.39 -4.51 19.15
N SER A 136 9.27 -3.37 19.85
CA SER A 136 9.59 -3.25 21.25
C SER A 136 8.91 -4.44 21.89
N ALA A 137 9.72 -5.41 22.28
CA ALA A 137 9.26 -6.60 22.93
C ALA A 137 8.69 -6.08 24.25
N THR A 138 7.41 -5.75 24.25
CA THR A 138 6.56 -5.95 25.41
C THR A 138 6.66 -7.46 25.64
N ASP A 139 7.69 -7.86 26.37
CA ASP A 139 7.62 -7.87 27.83
C ASP A 139 6.42 -8.74 28.25
N ARG A 140 6.30 -9.89 27.56
CA ARG A 140 5.65 -11.10 28.06
C ARG A 140 6.55 -11.85 29.04
N THR A 141 7.45 -11.16 29.72
CA THR A 141 7.73 -11.48 31.12
C THR A 141 6.63 -10.87 31.99
N SER A 142 5.37 -11.23 31.68
CA SER A 142 4.33 -11.14 32.69
C SER A 142 4.70 -12.19 33.74
N PRO A 143 4.98 -11.81 35.00
CA PRO A 143 5.40 -12.73 36.05
C PRO A 143 4.21 -13.60 36.45
N LEU A 144 3.98 -14.68 35.69
CA LEU A 144 3.10 -15.79 36.07
C LEU A 144 3.89 -16.85 36.85
N ASN A 145 4.82 -16.42 37.71
CA ASN A 145 5.60 -17.31 38.58
C ASN A 145 5.65 -16.80 40.04
N ASP A 146 4.54 -16.27 40.57
CA ASP A 146 4.42 -15.92 42.00
C ASP A 146 3.00 -16.19 42.56
N ARG A 147 2.36 -17.32 42.19
CA ARG A 147 1.27 -17.93 42.99
C ARG A 147 1.27 -19.45 42.87
#